data_AF-A0A6S6Y1G6-F1
#
_entry.id   AF-A0A6S6Y1G6-F1
#
_cell.length_a   1.000
_cell.length_b   1.000
_cell.length_c   1.000
_cell.angle_alpha   90.00
_cell.angle_beta   90.00
_cell.angle_gamma   90.00
#
_symmetry.space_group_name_H-M   'P 1'
#
loop_
_entity.id
_entity.type
_entity.pdbx_description
1 polymer ?
#
loop_
_entity_poly.entity_id
_entity_poly.type
_entity_poly.pdbx_seq_one_letter_code
_entity_poly.pdbx_strand_id
1 'polypeptide(L)'
;MSTADTYVRARIDTNTKERAAAALDAMGLSISDAIRLLMLRVADERRLPFDVKVPNATTRKAIAELEAGKGAKFASVDALMADLHADN
;
A
#
# COMPACT_ATOMS: atom_id res chain seq x y z
N MET A 1 12.35 4.00 -22.88
CA MET A 1 11.62 4.96 -22.04
C MET A 1 12.65 5.91 -21.43
N SER A 2 12.42 7.22 -21.52
CA SER A 2 13.31 8.21 -20.91
C SER A 2 13.35 7.98 -19.40
N THR A 3 14.49 7.57 -18.85
CA THR A 3 14.72 7.52 -17.41
C THR A 3 14.96 8.95 -16.94
N ALA A 4 13.87 9.69 -16.73
CA ALA A 4 13.96 10.96 -16.02
C ALA A 4 14.23 10.66 -14.54
N ASP A 5 15.37 11.11 -14.02
CA ASP A 5 15.62 11.06 -12.59
C ASP A 5 14.59 11.94 -11.88
N THR A 6 13.80 11.31 -11.00
CA THR A 6 12.78 11.99 -10.20
C THR A 6 13.16 11.95 -8.73
N TYR A 7 12.68 12.93 -7.97
CA TYR A 7 12.96 13.04 -6.54
C TYR A 7 11.73 12.64 -5.72
N VAL A 8 11.97 11.98 -4.59
CA VAL A 8 10.95 11.74 -3.55
C VAL A 8 11.18 12.78 -2.44
N ARG A 9 10.15 13.57 -2.12
CA ARG A 9 10.17 14.52 -1.00
C ARG A 9 8.96 14.27 -0.10
N ALA A 10 9.20 14.07 1.18
CA ALA A 10 8.17 13.96 2.20
C ALA A 10 8.49 14.89 3.37
N ARG A 11 7.47 15.54 3.93
CA ARG A 11 7.61 16.32 5.16
C ARG A 11 7.55 15.37 6.35
N ILE A 12 8.53 15.48 7.24
CA ILE A 12 8.61 14.78 8.52
C ILE A 12 9.12 15.77 9.57
N ASP A 13 8.82 15.52 10.84
CA ASP A 13 9.37 16.33 11.92
C ASP A 13 10.87 16.06 12.10
N THR A 14 11.56 17.04 12.68
CA THR A 14 13.03 17.01 12.86
C THR A 14 13.47 15.82 13.72
N ASN A 15 12.74 15.51 14.80
CA ASN A 15 13.13 14.43 15.72
C ASN A 15 13.07 13.07 15.03
N THR A 16 12.00 12.80 14.27
CA THR A 16 11.87 11.58 13.47
C THR A 16 13.00 11.48 12.45
N LYS A 17 13.34 12.58 11.76
CA LYS A 17 14.42 12.60 10.77
C LYS A 17 15.77 12.23 11.40
N GLU A 18 16.12 12.85 12.52
CA GLU A 18 17.41 12.64 13.19
C GLU A 18 17.55 11.20 13.71
N ARG A 19 16.52 10.68 14.37
CA ARG A 19 16.50 9.31 14.88
C ARG A 19 16.61 8.28 13.77
N ALA A 20 15.89 8.47 12.66
CA ALA A 20 15.96 7.58 11.51
C ALA A 20 17.34 7.65 10.84
N ALA A 21 17.92 8.86 10.71
CA ALA A 21 19.25 9.04 10.12
C ALA A 21 20.31 8.28 10.91
N ALA A 22 20.34 8.44 12.25
CA ALA A 22 21.30 7.75 13.10
C ALA A 22 21.15 6.22 13.05
N ALA A 23 19.92 5.72 13.04
CA ALA A 23 19.65 4.28 12.95
C ALA A 23 20.09 3.69 11.60
N LEU A 24 19.84 4.39 10.49
CA LEU A 24 20.25 3.95 9.16
C LEU A 24 21.76 4.02 8.97
N ASP A 25 22.40 5.07 9.49
CA ASP A 25 23.87 5.22 9.43
C ASP A 25 24.58 4.10 10.20
N ALA A 26 24.05 3.70 11.36
CA ALA A 26 24.52 2.53 12.10
C ALA A 26 24.37 1.20 11.32
N MET A 27 23.47 1.15 10.33
CA MET A 27 23.31 0.02 9.40
C MET A 27 24.14 0.18 8.12
N GLY A 28 24.89 1.28 7.97
CA GLY A 28 25.66 1.59 6.75
C GLY A 28 24.80 2.06 5.58
N LEU A 29 23.62 2.62 5.84
CA LEU A 29 22.65 3.05 4.82
C LEU A 29 22.39 4.55 4.93
N SER A 30 22.28 5.22 3.78
CA SER A 30 21.73 6.58 3.74
C SER A 30 20.19 6.56 3.78
N ILE A 31 19.58 7.69 4.16
CA ILE A 31 18.12 7.88 4.05
C ILE A 31 17.63 7.60 2.62
N SER A 32 18.39 8.06 1.62
CA SER A 32 18.06 7.85 0.22
C SER A 32 18.09 6.38 -0.18
N ASP A 33 19.03 5.58 0.36
CA ASP A 33 19.08 4.13 0.13
C ASP A 33 17.84 3.44 0.70
N ALA A 34 17.49 3.77 1.94
CA ALA A 34 16.30 3.21 2.59
C ALA A 34 15.01 3.54 1.81
N ILE A 35 14.86 4.78 1.34
CA ILE A 35 13.69 5.19 0.54
C ILE A 35 13.66 4.43 -0.80
N ARG A 36 14.80 4.29 -1.50
CA ARG A 36 14.87 3.53 -2.76
C ARG A 36 14.48 2.08 -2.56
N LEU A 37 15.01 1.42 -1.53
CA LEU A 37 14.70 0.02 -1.22
C LEU A 37 13.22 -0.17 -0.88
N LEU A 38 12.63 0.76 -0.12
CA LEU A 38 11.20 0.75 0.18
C LEU A 38 10.36 0.83 -1.09
N MET A 39 10.67 1.76 -1.99
CA MET A 39 9.92 1.93 -3.24
C MET A 39 10.01 0.70 -4.14
N LEU A 40 11.19 0.11 -4.28
CA LEU A 40 11.38 -1.15 -5.02
C LEU A 40 10.54 -2.27 -4.42
N ARG A 41 10.59 -2.45 -3.10
CA ARG A 41 9.84 -3.51 -2.42
C ARG A 41 8.33 -3.35 -2.58
N VAL A 42 7.83 -2.12 -2.49
CA VAL A 42 6.41 -1.82 -2.69
C VAL A 42 5.98 -2.09 -4.14
N ALA A 43 6.81 -1.74 -5.12
CA ALA A 43 6.51 -1.98 -6.52
C ALA A 43 6.42 -3.48 -6.83
N ASP A 44 7.37 -4.27 -6.31
CA ASP A 44 7.46 -5.71 -6.62
C ASP A 44 6.45 -6.53 -5.81
N GLU A 45 6.32 -6.26 -4.51
CA GLU A 45 5.53 -7.11 -3.61
C GLU A 45 4.11 -6.60 -3.34
N ARG A 46 3.79 -5.39 -3.78
CA ARG A 46 2.48 -4.74 -3.55
C ARG A 46 2.07 -4.72 -2.07
N ARG A 47 3.04 -4.66 -1.16
CA ARG A 47 2.84 -4.56 0.29
C ARG A 47 3.91 -3.68 0.93
N LEU A 48 3.60 -3.14 2.10
CA LEU A 48 4.59 -2.47 2.94
C LEU A 48 5.44 -3.49 3.70
N PRO A 49 6.69 -3.15 4.07
CA PRO A 49 7.56 -4.04 4.85
C PRO A 49 7.14 -4.15 6.32
N PHE A 50 6.01 -3.54 6.70
CA PHE A 50 5.38 -3.64 8.00
C PHE A 50 3.87 -3.82 7.81
N ASP A 51 3.22 -4.42 8.79
CA ASP A 51 1.78 -4.67 8.74
C ASP A 51 0.99 -3.37 8.76
N VAL A 52 0.20 -3.16 7.70
CA VAL A 52 -0.79 -2.09 7.64
C VAL A 52 -2.06 -2.57 8.32
N LYS A 53 -2.17 -2.31 9.62
CA LYS A 53 -3.28 -2.82 10.43
C LYS A 53 -4.64 -2.20 10.10
N VAL A 54 -4.67 -1.05 9.44
CA VAL A 54 -5.93 -0.33 9.13
C VAL A 54 -6.19 -0.39 7.62
N PRO A 55 -7.28 -1.05 7.17
CA PRO A 55 -7.66 -1.05 5.77
C PRO A 55 -7.84 0.38 5.25
N ASN A 56 -7.58 0.61 3.96
CA ASN A 56 -7.78 1.92 3.35
C ASN A 56 -9.26 2.35 3.37
N ALA A 57 -9.55 3.62 3.07
CA ALA A 57 -10.90 4.15 3.14
C ALA A 57 -11.91 3.39 2.25
N THR A 58 -11.49 2.97 1.05
CA THR A 58 -12.31 2.18 0.12
C THR A 58 -12.64 0.81 0.70
N THR A 59 -11.64 0.10 1.21
CA THR A 59 -11.84 -1.22 1.85
C THR A 59 -12.72 -1.11 3.08
N ARG A 60 -12.58 -0.06 3.90
CA ARG A 60 -13.46 0.16 5.05
C ARG A 60 -14.92 0.38 4.64
N LYS A 61 -15.16 1.13 3.56
CA LYS A 61 -16.52 1.32 3.02
C LYS A 61 -17.11 0.00 2.54
N ALA A 62 -16.35 -0.77 1.77
CA ALA A 62 -16.79 -2.08 1.30
C ALA A 62 -17.14 -3.04 2.46
N ILE A 63 -16.31 -3.06 3.52
CA ILE A 63 -16.61 -3.86 4.74
C ILE A 63 -17.92 -3.39 5.38
N ALA A 64 -18.11 -2.08 5.57
CA ALA A 64 -19.32 -1.54 6.17
C ALA A 64 -20.60 -1.82 5.33
N GLU A 65 -20.48 -1.80 4.01
CA GLU A 65 -21.59 -2.16 3.10
C GLU A 65 -21.99 -3.63 3.24
N LEU A 66 -21.01 -4.53 3.34
CA LEU A 66 -21.25 -5.95 3.59
C LEU A 66 -21.88 -6.18 4.98
N GLU A 67 -21.35 -5.53 6.02
CA GLU A 67 -21.90 -5.61 7.39
C GLU A 67 -23.33 -5.07 7.48
N ALA A 68 -23.68 -4.03 6.71
CA ALA A 68 -25.03 -3.50 6.61
C ALA A 68 -25.98 -4.37 5.76
N GLY A 69 -25.51 -5.53 5.27
CA GLY A 69 -26.30 -6.46 4.48
C GLY A 69 -26.58 -6.01 3.05
N LYS A 70 -25.84 -5.00 2.55
CA LYS A 70 -25.98 -4.46 1.19
C LYS A 70 -25.14 -5.21 0.15
N GLY A 71 -24.44 -6.26 0.56
CA GLY A 71 -23.71 -7.13 -0.36
C GLY A 71 -24.63 -7.88 -1.31
N ALA A 72 -24.19 -8.05 -2.56
CA ALA A 72 -24.88 -8.90 -3.54
C ALA A 72 -24.93 -10.35 -3.04
N LYS A 73 -26.08 -11.00 -3.23
CA LYS A 73 -26.30 -12.41 -2.90
C LYS A 73 -26.66 -13.15 -4.16
N PHE A 74 -26.02 -14.30 -4.37
CA PHE A 74 -26.24 -15.14 -5.53
C PHE A 74 -26.71 -16.52 -5.08
N ALA A 75 -27.59 -17.14 -5.87
CA ALA A 75 -28.15 -18.46 -5.58
C ALA A 75 -27.17 -19.61 -5.86
N SER A 76 -26.13 -19.37 -6.66
CA SER A 76 -25.10 -20.34 -7.00
C SER A 76 -23.78 -19.65 -7.35
N VAL A 77 -22.68 -20.43 -7.33
CA VAL A 77 -21.36 -19.95 -7.78
C VAL A 77 -21.40 -19.54 -9.25
N ASP A 78 -22.15 -20.26 -10.09
CA ASP A 78 -22.29 -19.93 -11.51
C ASP A 78 -22.93 -18.55 -11.71
N ALA A 79 -23.95 -18.22 -10.91
CA ALA A 79 -24.60 -16.91 -10.96
C ALA A 79 -23.67 -15.78 -10.50
N LEU A 80 -22.83 -16.03 -9.48
CA LEU A 80 -21.80 -15.07 -9.05
C LEU A 80 -20.74 -14.84 -10.13
N MET A 81 -20.23 -15.91 -10.76
CA MET A 81 -19.21 -15.80 -11.80
C MET A 81 -19.73 -15.12 -13.06
N ALA A 82 -21.00 -15.37 -13.42
CA ALA A 82 -21.64 -14.68 -14.55
C ALA A 82 -21.71 -13.15 -14.33
N ASP A 83 -22.06 -12.71 -13.12
CA ASP A 83 -22.09 -11.28 -12.75
C ASP A 83 -20.69 -10.65 -12.75
N LEU A 84 -19.70 -11.31 -12.14
CA LEU A 84 -18.32 -10.80 -12.04
C LEU A 84 -17.65 -10.63 -13.42
N HIS A 85 -18.02 -11.45 -14.40
CA HIS A 85 -17.48 -11.40 -15.76
C HIS A 85 -18.30 -10.53 -16.72
N ALA A 86 -19.43 -9.96 -16.28
CA ALA A 86 -20.31 -9.15 -17.13
C ALA A 86 -19.72 -7.77 -17.50
N ASP A 87 -18.72 -7.28 -16.75
CA ASP A 87 -18.10 -5.95 -16.90
C ASP A 87 -16.71 -5.97 -17.60
N ASN A 88 -16.44 -6.96 -18.46
CA ASN A 88 -15.26 -6.95 -19.36
C ASN A 88 -15.60 -6.41 -20.76
#